data_AF-A0A947NL50-F1
#
_entry.id   AF-A0A947NL50-F1
#
_cell.length_a   1.000
_cell.length_b   1.000
_cell.length_c   1.000
_cell.angle_alpha   90.00
_cell.angle_beta   90.00
_cell.angle_gamma   90.00
#
_symmetry.space_group_name_H-M   'P 1'
#
loop_
_entity.id
_entity.type
_entity.pdbx_description
1 polymer ?
#
loop_
_entity_poly.entity_id
_entity_poly.type
_entity_poly.pdbx_seq_one_letter_code
_entity_poly.pdbx_strand_id
1 'polypeptide(L)' 'MNPYVLPFSKLTKKDVGIAGGKGSNLGEMAKAGFPVPPGFVVLSTAFEKFLEETDLNIEIDKWLHKINPKNIASIDRA' A
#
# COMPACT_ATOMS: atom_id res chain seq x y z
N MET A 1 18.02 -0.65 6.71
CA MET A 1 17.11 -1.34 5.76
C MET A 1 16.26 -0.24 5.12
N ASN A 2 16.04 -0.23 3.81
CA ASN A 2 15.24 0.84 3.18
C ASN A 2 13.78 0.68 3.63
N PRO A 3 13.18 1.66 4.33
CA PRO A 3 11.84 1.52 4.88
C PRO A 3 10.74 1.70 3.82
N TYR A 4 11.07 2.04 2.57
CA TYR A 4 10.09 2.44 1.54
C TYR A 4 10.01 1.49 0.35
N VAL A 5 11.06 0.71 0.10
CA VAL A 5 11.09 -0.26 -1.01
C VAL A 5 11.76 -1.55 -0.59
N LEU A 6 11.19 -2.68 -1.04
CA LEU A 6 11.81 -3.99 -0.89
C LEU A 6 11.76 -4.79 -2.19
N PRO A 7 12.89 -5.40 -2.61
CA PRO A 7 12.89 -6.31 -3.75
C PRO A 7 12.10 -7.59 -3.42
N PHE A 8 11.50 -8.23 -4.43
CA PHE A 8 10.75 -9.48 -4.24
C PHE A 8 11.56 -10.55 -3.50
N SER A 9 12.87 -10.64 -3.79
CA SER A 9 13.78 -11.59 -3.14
C SER A 9 13.91 -11.44 -1.62
N LYS A 10 13.49 -10.30 -1.05
CA LYS A 10 13.53 -10.03 0.39
C LYS A 10 12.15 -10.15 1.05
N LEU A 11 11.07 -10.15 0.28
CA LEU A 11 9.70 -10.24 0.80
C LEU A 11 9.30 -11.67 1.19
N THR A 12 8.40 -11.77 2.17
CA THR A 12 7.75 -13.00 2.65
C THR A 12 6.28 -12.73 2.89
N LYS A 13 5.53 -13.80 3.18
CA LYS A 13 4.15 -13.71 3.66
C LYS A 13 4.01 -12.94 4.98
N LYS A 14 5.07 -12.77 5.77
CA LYS A 14 5.03 -11.95 6.99
C LYS A 14 4.96 -10.45 6.68
N ASP A 15 5.36 -10.06 5.47
CA ASP A 15 5.41 -8.65 5.05
C ASP A 15 4.09 -8.16 4.45
N VAL A 16 3.00 -8.95 4.52
CA VAL A 16 1.66 -8.57 4.01
C VAL A 16 1.22 -7.19 4.55
N GLY A 17 1.55 -6.88 5.80
CA GLY A 17 1.17 -5.60 6.41
C GLY A 17 1.76 -4.37 5.72
N ILE A 18 2.95 -4.50 5.12
CA ILE A 18 3.66 -3.37 4.48
C ILE A 18 3.77 -3.48 2.97
N ALA A 19 3.71 -4.70 2.41
CA ALA A 19 3.83 -4.96 0.97
C ALA A 19 2.50 -5.32 0.31
N GLY A 20 1.43 -5.48 1.10
CA GLY A 20 0.14 -5.99 0.65
C GLY A 20 0.17 -7.45 0.22
N GLY A 21 -1.01 -8.04 0.00
CA GLY A 21 -1.13 -9.46 -0.36
C GLY A 21 -0.50 -9.84 -1.70
N LYS A 22 -0.47 -8.90 -2.68
CA LYS A 22 0.18 -9.15 -3.97
C LYS A 22 1.71 -9.16 -3.83
N GLY A 23 2.27 -8.14 -3.17
CA GLY A 23 3.71 -8.00 -2.98
C GLY A 23 4.30 -9.16 -2.17
N SER A 24 3.62 -9.55 -1.09
CA SER A 24 4.02 -10.71 -0.28
C SER A 24 4.01 -12.01 -1.09
N ASN A 25 2.98 -12.25 -1.91
CA ASN A 25 2.87 -13.45 -2.72
C ASN A 25 3.93 -13.50 -3.84
N LEU A 26 4.26 -12.36 -4.46
CA LEU A 26 5.37 -12.27 -5.41
C LEU A 26 6.71 -12.61 -4.75
N GLY A 27 6.91 -12.19 -3.49
CA GLY A 27 8.09 -12.58 -2.70
C GLY A 27 8.17 -14.08 -2.43
N GLU A 28 7.05 -14.69 -2.03
CA GLU A 28 6.97 -16.15 -1.82
C GLU A 28 7.26 -16.92 -3.12
N MET A 29 6.66 -16.51 -4.24
CA MET A 29 6.91 -17.15 -5.54
C MET A 29 8.38 -17.02 -5.98
N ALA A 30 8.98 -15.84 -5.82
CA ALA A 30 10.39 -15.61 -6.14
C ALA A 30 11.30 -16.49 -5.28
N LYS A 31 11.00 -16.65 -3.99
CA LYS A 31 11.76 -17.52 -3.07
C LYS A 31 11.57 -19.00 -3.34
N ALA A 32 10.39 -19.41 -3.80
CA ALA A 32 10.08 -20.78 -4.19
C ALA A 32 10.69 -21.15 -5.57
N GLY A 33 11.41 -20.24 -6.23
CA GLY A 33 12.11 -20.51 -7.48
C GLY A 33 11.23 -20.42 -8.74
N PHE A 34 10.02 -19.88 -8.63
CA PHE A 34 9.20 -19.59 -9.81
C PHE A 34 9.85 -18.47 -10.65
N PRO A 35 9.63 -18.45 -11.97
CA PRO A 35 10.17 -17.41 -12.85
C PRO A 35 9.43 -16.08 -12.68
N VAL A 36 9.69 -15.40 -11.56
CA VAL A 36 9.20 -14.06 -11.28
C VAL A 36 10.19 -13.05 -11.87
N PRO A 37 9.74 -12.11 -12.73
CA PRO A 37 10.62 -11.05 -13.22
C PRO A 37 11.24 -10.25 -12.07
N PRO A 38 12.50 -9.78 -12.20
CA PRO A 38 13.11 -8.91 -11.20
C PRO A 38 12.24 -7.69 -10.93
N GLY A 39 12.06 -7.35 -9.65
CA GLY A 39 11.21 -6.25 -9.26
C GLY A 39 11.21 -6.00 -7.75
N PHE A 40 10.47 -4.97 -7.36
CA PHE A 40 10.33 -4.52 -5.99
C PHE A 40 8.92 -3.99 -5.72
N VAL A 41 8.59 -3.86 -4.44
CA VAL A 41 7.35 -3.25 -3.96
C VAL A 41 7.70 -1.91 -3.33
N VAL A 42 6.93 -0.88 -3.67
CA VAL A 42 6.85 0.35 -2.88
C VAL A 42 5.94 0.07 -1.69
N LEU A 43 6.48 0.18 -0.48
CA LEU A 43 5.82 -0.23 0.76
C LEU A 43 4.76 0.78 1.20
N SER A 44 3.79 0.33 2.01
CA SER A 44 2.74 1.18 2.59
C SER A 44 3.31 2.33 3.40
N THR A 45 4.44 2.11 4.07
CA THR A 45 5.20 3.12 4.82
C THR A 45 5.65 4.30 3.96
N ALA A 46 5.88 4.10 2.66
CA ALA A 46 6.18 5.19 1.73
C ALA A 46 4.94 6.04 1.46
N PHE A 47 3.78 5.39 1.33
CA PHE A 47 2.49 6.05 1.16
C PHE A 47 2.06 6.80 2.42
N GLU A 48 2.20 6.17 3.60
CA GLU A 48 1.96 6.81 4.90
C GLU A 48 2.82 8.07 5.06
N LYS A 49 4.12 7.95 4.79
CA LYS A 49 5.05 9.10 4.85
C LYS A 49 4.66 10.22 3.88
N PHE A 50 4.25 9.87 2.66
CA PHE A 50 3.78 10.85 1.68
C PHE A 50 2.53 11.59 2.16
N LEU A 51 1.55 10.88 2.74
CA LEU A 51 0.35 11.51 3.28
C LEU A 51 0.67 12.47 4.43
N GLU A 52 1.58 12.07 5.33
CA GLU A 52 2.02 12.92 6.45
C GLU A 52 2.77 14.17 5.99
N GLU A 53 3.68 14.06 5.01
CA GLU A 53 4.49 15.21 4.56
C GLU A 53 3.71 16.22 3.71
N THR A 54 2.58 15.81 3.17
CA THR A 54 1.75 16.65 2.29
C THR A 54 0.49 17.15 2.98
N ASP A 55 0.28 16.80 4.25
CA ASP A 55 -0.97 17.03 5.00
C ASP A 55 -2.23 16.48 4.30
N LEU A 56 -2.05 15.58 3.33
CA LEU A 56 -3.15 15.00 2.55
C LEU A 56 -4.06 14.12 3.41
N ASN A 57 -3.53 13.54 4.49
CA ASN A 57 -4.34 12.84 5.48
C ASN A 57 -5.43 13.76 6.06
N ILE A 58 -5.09 15.02 6.36
CA ILE A 58 -6.04 16.00 6.92
C ILE A 58 -7.13 16.33 5.91
N GLU A 59 -6.75 16.59 4.66
CA GLU A 59 -7.72 16.89 3.60
C GLU A 59 -8.61 15.67 3.30
N ILE A 60 -8.04 14.46 3.17
CA ILE A 60 -8.81 13.23 2.97
C ILE A 60 -9.84 13.04 4.09
N ASP A 61 -9.43 13.17 5.36
CA ASP A 61 -10.33 13.01 6.50
C ASP A 61 -11.46 14.04 6.49
N LYS A 62 -11.16 15.29 6.14
CA LYS A 62 -12.17 16.35 5.99
C LYS A 62 -13.22 16.03 4.93
N TRP A 63 -12.82 15.44 3.80
CA TRP A 63 -13.75 14.99 2.77
C TRP A 63 -14.56 13.76 3.22
N LEU A 64 -13.91 12.78 3.86
CA LEU A 64 -14.57 11.58 4.35
C LEU A 64 -15.67 11.89 5.38
N HIS A 65 -15.51 12.91 6.23
CA HIS A 65 -16.56 13.34 7.17
C HIS A 65 -17.86 13.81 6.50
N LYS A 66 -17.81 14.23 5.23
CA LYS A 66 -18.99 14.66 4.46
C LYS A 66 -19.68 13.53 3.71
N ILE A 67 -18.98 12.40 3.54
CA ILE A 67 -19.46 11.26 2.76
C ILE A 67 -20.22 10.32 3.69
N ASN A 68 -21.39 9.86 3.24
CA ASN A 68 -22.13 8.81 3.91
C ASN A 68 -21.80 7.45 3.26
N PRO A 69 -21.13 6.53 3.96
CA PRO A 69 -20.72 5.24 3.40
C PRO A 69 -21.89 4.36 2.94
N LYS A 70 -23.11 4.62 3.43
CA LYS A 70 -24.33 3.90 3.05
C LYS A 70 -25.09 4.54 1.89
N ASN A 71 -24.57 5.65 1.36
CA ASN A 71 -25.20 6.40 0.27
C ASN A 71 -24.14 6.79 -0.76
N ILE A 72 -24.01 6.00 -1.83
CA ILE A 72 -23.04 6.24 -2.91
C ILE A 72 -23.19 7.65 -3.49
N ALA A 73 -24.42 8.15 -3.65
CA ALA A 73 -24.66 9.47 -4.20
C ALA A 73 -24.15 10.62 -3.31
N SER A 74 -23.74 10.35 -2.07
CA SER A 74 -23.07 11.35 -1.22
C SER A 74 -21.65 11.68 -1.69
N ILE A 75 -21.01 10.79 -2.47
CA ILE A 75 -19.67 11.02 -3.03
C ILE A 75 -19.70 12.18 -4.01
N ASP A 76 -20.70 12.23 -4.90
CA ASP A 76 -20.84 13.30 -5.90
C ASP A 76 -21.24 14.66 -5.31
N ARG A 77 -21.65 14.69 -4.03
CA ARG A 77 -22.16 15.88 -3.34
C ARG A 77 -21.22 16.42 -2.23
N ALA A 78 -20.09 15.76 -2.00
CA ALA A 78 -19.14 16.12 -0.94
C ALA A 78 -18.49 17.49 -1.18
#